data_AF-A0A523UHE8-F1
#
_entry.id   AF-A0A523UHE8-F1
#
_cell.length_a   1.000
_cell.length_b   1.000
_cell.length_c   1.000
_cell.angle_alpha   90.00
_cell.angle_beta   90.00
_cell.angle_gamma   90.00
#
_symmetry.space_group_name_H-M   'P 1'
#
loop_
_entity.id
_entity.type
_entity.pdbx_description
1 polymer ?
#
loop_
_entity_poly.entity_id
_entity_poly.type
_entity_poly.pdbx_seq_one_letter_code
_entity_poly.pdbx_strand_id
1 'polypeptide(L)' 'MKDSDPDKHKWFSDYISPDLTMLHSIKERIYSGRSKFQSIDIVSTGSFGVCLILDGKIQSSEADEFIYH' A
#
# COMPACT_ATOMS: atom_id res chain seq x y z
N MET A 1 -10.75 18.52 15.76
CA MET A 1 -10.31 19.43 14.68
C MET A 1 -10.32 18.61 13.40
N LYS A 2 -11.12 18.99 12.42
CA LYS A 2 -11.20 18.30 11.13
C LYS A 2 -9.96 18.71 10.32
N ASP A 3 -9.03 17.78 10.11
CA ASP A 3 -8.04 17.89 9.04
C ASP A 3 -8.81 17.83 7.71
N SER A 4 -9.22 18.99 7.21
CA SER A 4 -9.91 19.14 5.93
C SER A 4 -8.96 19.72 4.89
N ASP A 5 -7.85 19.02 4.67
CA ASP A 5 -7.02 19.21 3.48
C ASP A 5 -7.23 17.99 2.57
N PRO A 6 -8.15 18.08 1.58
CA PRO A 6 -8.42 16.97 0.67
C PRO A 6 -7.21 16.59 -0.20
N ASP A 7 -6.15 17.42 -0.25
CA ASP A 7 -4.96 17.17 -1.06
C ASP A 7 -3.80 16.51 -0.31
N LYS A 8 -3.94 16.22 0.99
CA LYS A 8 -2.92 15.46 1.76
C LYS A 8 -3.07 13.95 1.66
N HIS A 9 -3.50 13.45 0.50
CA HIS A 9 -3.44 12.02 0.25
C HIS A 9 -1.97 11.58 0.23
N LYS A 10 -1.57 10.76 1.21
CA LYS A 10 -0.28 10.06 1.16
C LYS A 10 -0.38 9.04 0.04
N TRP A 11 0.64 8.93 -0.80
CA TRP A 11 0.67 7.97 -1.90
C TRP A 11 1.75 6.93 -1.67
N PHE A 12 1.44 5.67 -1.97
CA PHE A 12 2.42 4.60 -2.08
C PHE A 12 2.83 4.45 -3.55
N SER A 13 4.14 4.50 -3.81
CA SER A 13 4.71 4.33 -5.14
C SER A 13 5.17 2.90 -5.34
N ASP A 14 4.37 2.10 -6.04
CA ASP A 14 4.71 0.75 -6.42
C ASP A 14 5.49 0.74 -7.73
N TYR A 15 6.80 0.59 -7.63
CA TYR A 15 7.65 0.44 -8.80
C TYR A 15 7.47 -0.98 -9.36
N ILE A 16 6.96 -1.13 -10.58
CA ILE A 16 6.72 -2.45 -11.18
C ILE A 16 7.87 -2.84 -12.12
N SER A 17 8.30 -1.92 -12.98
CA SER A 17 9.38 -2.12 -13.95
C SER A 17 10.04 -0.78 -14.30
N PRO A 18 11.15 -0.76 -15.08
CA PRO A 18 11.78 0.48 -15.52
C PRO A 18 10.82 1.47 -16.22
N ASP A 19 9.77 0.94 -16.83
CA ASP A 19 8.82 1.71 -17.64
C ASP A 19 7.46 1.92 -16.93
N LEU A 20 7.25 1.34 -15.74
CA LEU A 20 5.97 1.40 -15.04
C LEU A 20 6.12 1.57 -13.52
N THR A 21 5.50 2.62 -13.01
CA THR A 21 5.23 2.83 -11.58
C THR A 21 3.75 3.09 -11.38
N MET A 22 3.14 2.43 -10.40
CA MET A 22 1.75 2.63 -10.01
C MET A 22 1.68 3.40 -8.70
N LEU A 23 0.80 4.40 -8.62
CA LEU A 23 0.56 5.17 -7.40
C LEU A 23 -0.75 4.74 -6.76
N HIS A 24 -0.69 4.33 -5.50
CA HIS A 24 -1.86 3.93 -4.72
C HIS A 24 -2.11 4.98 -3.63
N SER A 25 -3.31 5.56 -3.61
CA SER A 25 -3.67 6.47 -2.52
C SER A 25 -3.76 5.69 -1.21
N ILE A 26 -3.17 6.23 -0.16
CA ILE A 26 -3.17 5.65 1.18
C ILE A 26 -4.27 6.35 1.97
N LYS A 27 -5.25 5.57 2.44
CA LYS A 27 -6.23 6.03 3.43
C LYS A 27 -5.60 5.99 4.82
N GLU A 28 -4.94 4.88 5.14
CA GLU A 28 -4.34 4.65 6.46
C GLU A 28 -3.16 3.68 6.37
N ARG A 29 -2.13 3.89 7.20
CA ARG A 29 -1.06 2.92 7.44
C ARG A 29 -1.37 2.20 8.76
N ILE A 30 -1.82 0.96 8.67
CA ILE A 30 -2.31 0.14 9.79
C ILE A 30 -1.13 -0.41 10.60
N TYR A 31 -0.07 -0.86 9.92
CA TYR A 31 1.14 -1.37 10.53
C TYR A 31 2.37 -1.00 9.70
N SER A 32 3.49 -0.78 10.39
CA SER A 32 4.80 -0.63 9.77
C SER A 32 5.87 -1.16 10.70
N GLY A 33 6.74 -2.01 10.17
CA GLY A 33 7.79 -2.64 10.96
C GLY A 33 8.86 -3.27 10.09
N ARG A 34 9.85 -3.87 10.76
CA ARG A 34 10.91 -4.63 10.10
C ARG A 34 11.19 -5.89 10.89
N SER A 35 11.15 -7.02 10.20
CA SER A 35 11.56 -8.31 10.75
C SER A 35 13.08 -8.49 10.61
N LYS A 36 13.60 -9.66 10.99
CA LYS A 36 14.98 -10.04 10.67
C LYS A 36 15.26 -10.17 9.17
N PHE A 37 14.21 -10.25 8.34
CA PHE A 37 14.32 -10.61 6.93
C PHE A 37 13.94 -9.48 5.99
N GLN A 38 12.88 -8.72 6.31
CA GLN A 38 12.27 -7.75 5.38
C GLN A 38 11.48 -6.67 6.11
N SER A 39 11.24 -5.53 5.43
CA SER A 39 10.26 -4.54 5.88
C SER A 39 8.84 -5.03 5.62
N ILE A 40 7.93 -4.64 6.51
CA ILE A 40 6.53 -5.07 6.49
C ILE A 40 5.68 -3.83 6.69
N ASP A 41 4.79 -3.57 5.75
CA ASP A 41 3.76 -2.54 5.83
C ASP A 41 2.39 -3.19 5.60
N ILE A 42 1.40 -2.83 6.43
CA ILE A 42 -0.02 -3.11 6.18
C ILE A 42 -0.70 -1.77 5.97
N VAL A 43 -1.27 -1.57 4.78
CA VAL A 43 -1.75 -0.27 4.32
C VAL A 43 -3.16 -0.41 3.78
N SER A 44 -4.09 0.41 4.24
CA SER A 44 -5.40 0.56 3.61
C SER A 44 -5.28 1.55 2.45
N THR A 45 -5.56 1.08 1.24
CA THR A 45 -5.49 1.88 0.02
C THR A 45 -6.86 2.39 -0.43
N GLY A 46 -6.86 3.35 -1.35
CA GLY A 46 -8.05 3.87 -2.00
C GLY A 46 -8.88 2.78 -2.68
N SER A 47 -8.24 2.03 -3.58
CA SER A 47 -8.91 1.14 -4.53
C SER A 47 -8.79 -0.35 -4.21
N PHE A 48 -7.81 -0.78 -3.40
CA PHE A 48 -7.48 -2.19 -3.20
C PHE A 48 -7.69 -2.68 -1.76
N GLY A 49 -8.40 -1.89 -0.93
CA GLY A 49 -8.64 -2.24 0.47
C GLY A 49 -7.34 -2.38 1.27
N VAL A 50 -7.30 -3.30 2.23
CA VAL A 50 -6.08 -3.61 2.99
C VAL A 50 -5.09 -4.39 2.13
N CYS A 51 -3.86 -3.88 2.04
CA CYS A 51 -2.75 -4.47 1.29
C CYS A 51 -1.61 -4.87 2.22
N LEU A 52 -1.02 -6.05 1.96
CA LEU A 52 0.27 -6.46 2.51
C LEU A 52 1.38 -6.01 1.57
N ILE A 53 2.35 -5.27 2.11
CA ILE A 53 3.51 -4.78 1.37
C ILE A 53 4.78 -5.29 2.06
N LEU A 54 5.63 -5.99 1.31
CA LEU A 54 6.93 -6.50 1.78
C LEU A 54 8.04 -5.90 0.94
N ASP A 55 9.07 -5.33 1.59
CA ASP A 55 10.20 -4.66 0.91
C ASP A 55 9.76 -3.65 -0.18
N GLY A 56 8.64 -2.96 0.06
CA GLY A 56 8.09 -1.97 -0.86
C GLY A 56 7.38 -2.56 -2.07
N LYS A 57 6.93 -3.83 -2.02
CA LYS A 57 6.17 -4.51 -3.07
C LYS A 57 4.85 -5.04 -2.56
N ILE A 58 3.74 -4.76 -3.24
CA ILE A 58 2.44 -5.36 -2.91
C ILE A 58 2.52 -6.87 -3.10
N GLN A 59 2.12 -7.62 -2.07
CA GLN A 59 2.12 -9.09 -2.08
C GLN A 59 0.70 -9.67 -2.19
N SER A 60 -0.27 -8.97 -1.62
CA SER A 60 -1.68 -9.35 -1.61
C SER A 60 -2.53 -8.13 -1.28
N SER A 61 -3.76 -8.11 -1.80
CA SER A 61 -4.76 -7.10 -1.49
C SER A 61 -6.12 -7.74 -1.21
N GLU A 62 -6.86 -7.15 -0.27
CA GLU A 62 -8.23 -7.55 0.06
C GLU A 62 -9.15 -7.61 -1.17
N ALA A 63 -8.93 -6.73 -2.15
CA ALA A 63 -9.82 -6.57 -3.29
C ALA A 63 -9.64 -7.64 -4.38
N ASP A 64 -8.46 -8.27 -4.50
CA ASP A 64 -8.12 -9.11 -5.66
C ASP A 64 -7.30 -10.37 -5.37
N GLU A 65 -6.94 -10.66 -4.11
CA GLU A 65 -6.13 -11.84 -3.78
C GLU A 65 -6.75 -13.17 -4.23
N PHE A 66 -8.09 -13.25 -4.28
CA PHE A 66 -8.84 -14.41 -4.76
C PHE A 66 -8.62 -14.74 -6.25
N ILE A 67 -8.05 -13.83 -7.04
CA ILE A 67 -7.72 -14.09 -8.45
C ILE A 67 -6.41 -14.88 -8.54
N TYR A 68 -5.49 -14.65 -7.60
CA TYR A 68 -4.19 -15.30 -7.56
C TYR A 68 -4.23 -16.66 -6.84
N HIS A 69 -5.04 -16.76 -5.78
CA HIS A 69 -5.21 -17.97 -4.97
C HIS A 69 -6.32 -18.88 -5.49
#